data_AF-A0A4C1YIN4-F1
#
_entry.id   AF-A0A4C1YIN4-F1
#
_cell.length_a   1.000
_cell.length_b   1.000
_cell.length_c   1.000
_cell.angle_alpha   90.00
_cell.angle_beta   90.00
_cell.angle_gamma   90.00
#
_symmetry.space_group_name_H-M   'P 1'
#
loop_
_entity.id
_entity.type
_entity.pdbx_description
1 polymer ?
#
loop_
_entity_poly.entity_id
_entity_poly.type
_entity_poly.pdbx_seq_one_letter_code
_entity_poly.pdbx_strand_id
1 'polypeptide(L)'
;MNQNRGITSVEFGEIRLSPLIDLVSVHYCNREVHVSESGVASEGYVRTPGYPHFYAGGTCRWRITANPEQRLRITLLDVSLRSIGPFESECTDYVEILEANGARVLSTCDQPELPLQLTSASSQLDVLVVARSLGAFPKRGVLLHYKSNSILYICVGCVTLSPPSDGYRVYRDGELAHYMCNINYVFADSQQRARLLKCYDDNIWNDTLSPCIKYLRACGACRVTPGQVPGVKDTFCTGPGTLCALAATVDDDLQPAEFQ
;
A
#
# COMPACT_ATOMS: atom_id res chain seq x y z
N MET A 1 -23.15 7.25 20.28
CA MET A 1 -23.29 8.59 19.66
C MET A 1 -22.10 8.80 18.73
N ASN A 2 -22.22 8.39 17.47
CA ASN A 2 -21.17 8.54 16.46
C ASN A 2 -21.27 9.93 15.84
N GLN A 3 -20.27 10.78 16.10
CA GLN A 3 -20.11 12.04 15.39
C GLN A 3 -19.54 11.74 14.00
N ASN A 4 -20.38 11.89 12.97
CA ASN A 4 -19.96 12.05 11.58
C ASN A 4 -19.03 13.27 11.49
N ARG A 5 -17.72 13.05 11.55
CA ARG A 5 -16.72 14.04 11.13
C ARG A 5 -16.59 13.97 9.61
N GLY A 6 -17.55 14.56 8.92
CA GLY A 6 -17.56 14.71 7.47
C GLY A 6 -18.70 15.64 7.10
N ILE A 7 -18.34 16.83 6.56
CA ILE A 7 -19.21 17.99 6.29
C ILE A 7 -19.51 18.82 7.55
N THR A 8 -18.80 19.93 7.71
CA THR A 8 -19.10 20.94 8.72
C THR A 8 -20.32 21.75 8.28
N SER A 9 -21.43 21.58 9.00
CA SER A 9 -22.65 22.42 9.02
C SER A 9 -23.29 22.74 7.65
N VAL A 10 -24.46 22.14 7.40
CA VAL A 10 -25.43 22.68 6.42
C VAL A 10 -26.08 23.90 7.05
N GLU A 11 -25.55 25.09 6.79
CA GLU A 11 -26.22 26.36 7.10
C GLU A 11 -26.87 26.86 5.81
N PHE A 12 -28.18 27.09 5.82
CA PHE A 12 -28.94 27.68 4.70
C PHE A 12 -28.86 26.93 3.35
N GLY A 13 -28.71 25.61 3.36
CA GLY A 13 -28.75 24.79 2.13
C GLY A 13 -27.51 24.91 1.22
N GLU A 14 -26.47 25.65 1.65
CA GLU A 14 -25.16 25.66 1.01
C GLU A 14 -24.24 24.65 1.72
N ILE A 15 -23.63 23.74 0.94
CA ILE A 15 -22.53 22.93 1.47
C ILE A 15 -21.30 23.83 1.53
N ARG A 16 -20.81 24.16 2.73
CA ARG A 16 -19.51 24.80 2.92
C ARG A 16 -18.50 23.79 3.42
N LEU A 17 -17.40 23.65 2.69
CA LEU A 17 -16.28 22.84 3.17
C LEU A 17 -15.67 23.53 4.39
N SER A 18 -15.25 22.73 5.37
CA SER A 18 -14.44 23.27 6.46
C SER A 18 -13.16 23.89 5.90
N PRO A 19 -12.61 24.96 6.51
CA PRO A 19 -11.39 25.61 6.04
C PRO A 19 -10.21 24.64 5.89
N LEU A 20 -10.16 23.62 6.75
CA LEU A 20 -9.14 22.57 6.69
C LEU A 20 -9.25 21.77 5.38
N ILE A 21 -10.46 21.26 5.08
CA ILE A 21 -10.72 20.47 3.86
C ILE A 21 -10.42 21.30 2.60
N ASP A 22 -10.81 22.58 2.60
CA ASP A 22 -10.59 23.47 1.47
C ASP A 22 -9.08 23.58 1.15
N LEU A 23 -8.25 23.73 2.19
CA LEU A 23 -6.79 23.89 2.08
C LEU A 23 -6.05 22.61 1.66
N VAL A 24 -6.54 21.43 2.06
CA VAL A 24 -5.92 20.12 1.74
C VAL A 24 -6.53 19.44 0.50
N SER A 25 -7.47 20.10 -0.19
CA SER A 25 -8.17 19.51 -1.32
C SER A 25 -7.46 19.70 -2.66
N VAL A 26 -7.28 18.60 -3.39
CA VAL A 26 -6.89 18.61 -4.79
C VAL A 26 -8.13 18.93 -5.63
N HIS A 27 -8.10 20.08 -6.31
CA HIS A 27 -9.22 20.56 -7.12
C HIS A 27 -8.85 20.79 -8.60
N TYR A 28 -7.60 20.51 -8.97
CA TYR A 28 -7.14 20.58 -10.36
C TYR A 28 -7.29 19.21 -11.02
N CYS A 29 -7.87 19.18 -12.21
CA CYS A 29 -7.97 17.98 -13.03
C CYS A 29 -6.62 17.50 -13.55
N ASN A 30 -6.58 16.22 -13.94
CA ASN A 30 -5.46 15.56 -14.62
C ASN A 30 -4.17 15.59 -13.78
N ARG A 31 -4.33 15.27 -12.50
CA ARG A 31 -3.24 15.21 -11.52
C ARG A 31 -3.05 13.80 -11.00
N GLU A 32 -1.80 13.50 -10.67
CA GLU A 32 -1.45 12.31 -9.91
C GLU A 32 -1.35 12.70 -8.43
N VAL A 33 -1.97 11.90 -7.57
CA VAL A 33 -1.98 12.05 -6.13
C VAL A 33 -1.23 10.85 -5.55
N HIS A 34 -0.08 11.09 -4.96
CA HIS A 34 0.66 10.05 -4.26
C HIS A 34 0.29 10.09 -2.78
N VAL A 35 -0.30 9.00 -2.29
CA VAL A 35 -0.74 8.83 -0.92
C VAL A 35 0.40 8.24 -0.12
N SER A 36 0.87 8.97 0.88
CA SER A 36 1.94 8.48 1.75
C SER A 36 1.43 7.42 2.72
N GLU A 37 2.35 6.58 3.21
CA GLU A 37 2.06 5.58 4.25
C GLU A 37 1.58 6.25 5.55
N SER A 38 2.17 7.39 5.91
CA SER A 38 1.88 8.12 7.14
C SER A 38 2.01 9.63 6.96
N GLY A 39 1.50 10.38 7.95
CA GLY A 39 1.59 11.84 7.99
C GLY A 39 0.47 12.55 7.23
N VAL A 40 0.64 13.86 7.01
CA VAL A 40 -0.41 14.73 6.45
C VAL A 40 -0.76 14.38 5.00
N ALA A 41 0.16 13.75 4.25
CA ALA A 41 -0.07 13.32 2.88
C ALA A 41 -0.71 11.92 2.77
N SER A 42 -1.02 11.27 3.90
CA SER A 42 -1.70 9.97 3.91
C SER A 42 -3.21 10.13 3.73
N GLU A 43 -3.77 11.31 3.95
CA GLU A 43 -5.19 11.58 3.76
C GLU A 43 -5.41 12.88 3.02
N GLY A 44 -6.55 13.01 2.36
CA GLY A 44 -6.91 14.24 1.70
C GLY A 44 -8.21 14.13 0.93
N TYR A 45 -8.50 15.19 0.20
CA TYR A 45 -9.76 15.35 -0.49
C TYR A 45 -9.49 15.65 -1.96
N VAL A 46 -10.32 15.10 -2.83
CA VAL A 46 -10.36 15.41 -4.26
C VAL A 46 -11.73 15.96 -4.57
N ARG A 47 -11.79 17.05 -5.32
CA ARG A 47 -13.06 17.63 -5.77
C ARG A 47 -12.99 18.11 -7.20
N THR A 48 -14.14 18.11 -7.88
CA THR A 48 -14.27 18.73 -9.20
C THR A 48 -13.98 20.24 -9.13
N PRO A 49 -13.33 20.84 -10.15
CA PRO A 49 -13.20 22.28 -10.24
C PRO A 49 -14.58 22.95 -10.19
N GLY A 50 -14.74 23.94 -9.31
CA GLY A 50 -16.02 24.64 -9.10
C GLY A 50 -16.89 24.06 -7.98
N TYR A 51 -16.56 22.89 -7.43
CA TYR A 51 -17.26 22.34 -6.26
C TYR A 51 -17.17 23.32 -5.07
N PRO A 52 -18.27 23.63 -4.37
CA PRO A 52 -19.61 23.00 -4.44
C PRO A 52 -20.63 23.76 -5.32
N HIS A 53 -20.21 24.78 -6.06
CA HIS A 53 -21.14 25.68 -6.76
C HIS A 53 -21.55 25.15 -8.14
N PHE A 54 -20.60 24.58 -8.88
CA PHE A 54 -20.82 24.03 -10.21
C PHE A 54 -19.77 22.96 -10.55
N TYR A 55 -20.02 22.19 -11.60
CA TYR A 55 -18.97 21.45 -12.29
C TYR A 55 -18.89 21.90 -13.75
N ALA A 56 -17.69 21.88 -14.32
CA ALA A 56 -17.46 22.21 -15.72
C ALA A 56 -17.54 20.95 -16.60
N GLY A 57 -18.02 21.13 -17.83
CA GLY A 57 -17.95 20.12 -18.88
C GLY A 57 -16.52 19.71 -19.21
N GLY A 58 -16.36 18.50 -19.74
CA GLY A 58 -15.08 17.88 -20.08
C GLY A 58 -14.77 16.66 -19.22
N THR A 59 -13.53 16.19 -19.35
CA THR A 59 -13.04 15.00 -18.64
C THR A 59 -12.01 15.40 -17.60
N CYS A 60 -12.23 14.96 -16.37
CA CYS A 60 -11.36 15.21 -15.24
C CYS A 60 -10.86 13.88 -14.68
N ARG A 61 -9.54 13.65 -14.72
CA ARG A 61 -8.93 12.43 -14.18
C ARG A 61 -8.05 12.75 -12.98
N TRP A 62 -8.16 11.95 -11.93
CA TRP A 62 -7.17 11.88 -10.86
C TRP A 62 -6.64 10.47 -10.76
N ARG A 63 -5.32 10.33 -10.82
CA ARG A 63 -4.65 9.06 -10.59
C ARG A 63 -4.14 9.04 -9.17
N ILE A 64 -4.75 8.23 -8.33
CA ILE A 64 -4.37 8.06 -6.94
C ILE A 64 -3.44 6.84 -6.85
N THR A 65 -2.25 7.02 -6.28
CA THR A 65 -1.22 5.98 -6.16
C THR A 65 -0.78 5.84 -4.71
N ALA A 66 -0.49 4.62 -4.28
CA ALA A 66 0.21 4.29 -3.03
C ALA A 66 1.54 3.59 -3.36
N ASN A 67 2.29 3.19 -2.34
CA ASN A 67 3.49 2.39 -2.58
C ASN A 67 3.11 1.04 -3.21
N PRO A 68 4.03 0.41 -3.97
CA PRO A 68 3.78 -0.88 -4.59
C PRO A 68 3.21 -1.88 -3.61
N GLU A 69 2.19 -2.59 -4.08
CA GLU A 69 1.53 -3.69 -3.37
C GLU A 69 0.83 -3.28 -2.05
N GLN A 70 0.52 -1.99 -1.91
CA GLN A 70 -0.45 -1.46 -0.95
C GLN A 70 -1.82 -1.31 -1.63
N ARG A 71 -2.91 -1.25 -0.86
CA ARG A 71 -4.25 -0.92 -1.38
C ARG A 71 -4.75 0.42 -0.88
N LEU A 72 -5.52 1.11 -1.71
CA LEU A 72 -6.11 2.41 -1.47
C LEU A 72 -7.55 2.26 -0.98
N ARG A 73 -7.96 3.08 -0.02
CA ARG A 73 -9.36 3.23 0.39
C ARG A 73 -9.84 4.61 0.01
N ILE A 74 -10.94 4.66 -0.72
CA ILE A 74 -11.61 5.91 -1.10
C ILE A 74 -13.03 5.90 -0.58
N THR A 75 -13.53 7.09 -0.25
CA THR A 75 -14.91 7.30 0.19
C THR A 75 -15.51 8.40 -0.68
N LEU A 76 -16.59 8.07 -1.37
CA LEU A 76 -17.37 9.08 -2.09
C LEU A 76 -18.26 9.79 -1.07
N LEU A 77 -18.01 11.07 -0.87
CA LEU A 77 -18.73 11.87 0.11
C LEU A 77 -19.94 12.58 -0.51
N ASP A 78 -19.76 13.12 -1.71
CA ASP A 78 -20.82 13.83 -2.43
C ASP A 78 -20.66 13.60 -3.94
N VAL A 79 -21.76 13.23 -4.58
CA VAL A 79 -21.94 13.09 -6.02
C VAL A 79 -23.25 13.80 -6.35
N SER A 80 -23.10 14.97 -6.95
CA SER A 80 -24.21 15.76 -7.46
C SER A 80 -23.90 16.13 -8.89
N LEU A 81 -24.21 15.22 -9.80
CA LEU A 81 -24.11 15.43 -11.24
C LEU A 81 -25.51 15.59 -11.84
N ARG A 82 -25.56 15.83 -13.15
CA ARG A 82 -26.81 15.83 -13.91
C ARG A 82 -27.43 14.44 -13.85
N SER A 83 -28.62 14.35 -13.28
CA SER A 83 -29.44 13.14 -13.29
C SER A 83 -29.90 12.81 -14.71
N ILE A 84 -30.27 11.55 -14.91
CA ILE A 84 -30.77 11.02 -16.19
C ILE A 84 -32.01 11.82 -16.62
N GLY A 85 -31.97 12.39 -17.82
CA GLY A 85 -33.11 13.12 -18.39
C GLY A 85 -34.28 12.19 -18.75
N PRO A 86 -35.49 12.74 -19.01
CA PRO A 86 -36.70 11.96 -19.30
C PRO A 86 -36.61 11.13 -20.60
N PHE A 87 -35.65 11.43 -21.47
CA PHE A 87 -35.40 10.74 -22.74
C PHE A 87 -34.04 10.03 -22.75
N GLU A 88 -33.36 9.96 -21.61
CA GLU A 88 -32.06 9.32 -21.46
C GLU A 88 -32.23 8.01 -20.68
N SER A 89 -31.46 6.99 -21.06
CA SER A 89 -31.45 5.69 -20.37
C SER A 89 -30.22 5.49 -19.49
N GLU A 90 -29.26 6.41 -19.57
CA GLU A 90 -27.99 6.35 -18.87
C GLU A 90 -27.53 7.74 -18.44
N CYS A 91 -26.59 7.79 -17.50
CA CYS A 91 -25.98 9.03 -17.04
C CYS A 91 -25.19 9.70 -18.17
N THR A 92 -25.61 10.90 -18.59
CA THR A 92 -24.84 11.72 -19.54
C THR A 92 -23.53 12.23 -18.93
N ASP A 93 -23.60 12.68 -17.67
CA ASP A 93 -22.45 13.09 -16.87
C ASP A 93 -22.30 12.11 -15.70
N TYR A 94 -21.13 11.54 -15.50
CA TYR A 94 -20.93 10.50 -14.50
C TYR A 94 -19.53 10.55 -13.87
N VAL A 95 -19.42 9.95 -12.69
CA VAL A 95 -18.14 9.63 -12.06
C VAL A 95 -17.89 8.13 -12.14
N GLU A 96 -16.67 7.78 -12.51
CA GLU A 96 -16.16 6.43 -12.60
C GLU A 96 -14.93 6.24 -11.73
N ILE A 97 -14.84 5.03 -11.17
CA ILE A 97 -13.69 4.58 -10.41
C ILE A 97 -13.15 3.35 -11.11
N LEU A 98 -11.91 3.43 -11.55
CA LEU A 98 -11.25 2.42 -12.36
C LEU A 98 -10.03 1.88 -11.61
N GLU A 99 -9.86 0.56 -11.63
CA GLU A 99 -8.63 -0.11 -11.18
C GLU A 99 -7.48 0.15 -12.17
N ALA A 100 -6.26 -0.16 -11.75
CA ALA A 100 -5.06 -0.04 -12.60
C ALA A 100 -5.15 -0.82 -13.92
N ASN A 101 -5.91 -1.91 -13.97
CA ASN A 101 -6.16 -2.71 -15.18
C ASN A 101 -7.30 -2.16 -16.06
N GLY A 102 -7.92 -1.04 -15.68
CA GLY A 102 -9.06 -0.42 -16.37
C GLY A 102 -10.42 -1.03 -16.01
N ALA A 103 -10.48 -2.01 -15.09
CA ALA A 103 -11.74 -2.56 -14.62
C ALA A 103 -12.53 -1.48 -13.86
N ARG A 104 -13.81 -1.37 -14.18
CA ARG A 104 -14.72 -0.39 -13.58
C ARG A 104 -15.27 -0.93 -12.26
N VAL A 105 -14.95 -0.25 -11.17
CA VAL A 105 -15.44 -0.56 -9.82
C VAL A 105 -16.80 0.10 -9.58
N LEU A 106 -16.95 1.34 -10.03
CA LEU A 106 -18.17 2.13 -9.89
C LEU A 106 -18.36 3.02 -11.12
N SER A 107 -19.62 3.22 -11.53
CA SER A 107 -20.05 4.32 -12.40
C SER A 107 -21.41 4.82 -11.91
N THR A 108 -21.52 6.11 -11.60
CA THR A 108 -22.77 6.71 -11.12
C THR A 108 -22.85 8.20 -11.45
N CYS A 109 -24.05 8.74 -11.57
CA CYS A 109 -24.34 10.18 -11.59
C CYS A 109 -25.15 10.65 -10.39
N ASP A 110 -25.66 9.71 -9.59
CA ASP A 110 -26.48 9.99 -8.42
C ASP A 110 -25.68 9.77 -7.13
N GLN A 111 -26.14 10.45 -6.07
CA GLN A 111 -25.58 10.32 -4.73
C GLN A 111 -25.71 8.87 -4.26
N PRO A 112 -24.58 8.17 -3.97
CA PRO A 112 -24.65 6.84 -3.40
C PRO A 112 -25.13 6.87 -1.95
N GLU A 113 -25.74 5.78 -1.48
CA GLU A 113 -26.07 5.62 -0.06
C GLU A 113 -24.79 5.66 0.80
N LEU A 114 -24.83 6.43 1.88
CA LEU A 114 -23.63 6.76 2.66
C LEU A 114 -23.40 5.82 3.85
N PRO A 115 -22.13 5.49 4.18
CA PRO A 115 -20.90 5.84 3.46
C PRO A 115 -20.53 4.78 2.41
N LEU A 116 -20.49 5.15 1.12
CA LEU A 116 -19.93 4.29 0.07
C LEU A 116 -18.40 4.31 0.15
N GLN A 117 -17.84 3.20 0.63
CA GLN A 117 -16.41 3.02 0.78
C GLN A 117 -15.93 1.91 -0.14
N LEU A 118 -14.88 2.21 -0.90
CA LEU A 118 -14.31 1.29 -1.89
C LEU A 118 -12.82 1.10 -1.58
N THR A 119 -12.40 -0.15 -1.59
CA THR A 119 -11.00 -0.55 -1.42
C THR A 119 -10.49 -1.06 -2.77
N SER A 120 -9.39 -0.49 -3.26
CA SER A 120 -8.79 -0.91 -4.52
C SER A 120 -8.18 -2.31 -4.40
N ALA A 121 -8.10 -3.03 -5.52
CA ALA A 121 -7.38 -4.29 -5.60
C ALA A 121 -5.85 -4.08 -5.66
N SER A 122 -5.40 -2.92 -6.15
CA SER A 122 -3.99 -2.59 -6.41
C SER A 122 -3.55 -1.29 -5.73
N SER A 123 -2.27 -0.93 -5.89
CA SER A 123 -1.70 0.34 -5.37
C SER A 123 -2.02 1.56 -6.22
N GLN A 124 -2.89 1.42 -7.23
CA GLN A 124 -3.30 2.52 -8.09
C GLN A 124 -4.80 2.46 -8.36
N LEU A 125 -5.43 3.63 -8.34
CA LEU A 125 -6.83 3.82 -8.67
C LEU A 125 -7.00 5.09 -9.50
N ASP A 126 -7.82 5.04 -10.54
CA ASP A 126 -8.16 6.21 -11.35
C ASP A 126 -9.60 6.65 -11.04
N VAL A 127 -9.76 7.91 -10.64
CA VAL A 127 -11.06 8.57 -10.49
C VAL A 127 -11.29 9.43 -11.71
N LEU A 128 -12.36 9.16 -12.45
CA LEU A 128 -12.68 9.81 -13.71
C LEU A 128 -14.05 10.46 -13.62
N VAL A 129 -14.13 11.78 -13.77
CA VAL A 129 -15.41 12.47 -13.96
C VAL A 129 -15.52 12.84 -15.43
N VAL A 130 -16.57 12.35 -16.08
CA VAL A 130 -16.88 12.62 -17.48
C VAL A 130 -18.15 13.45 -17.51
N ALA A 131 -18.03 14.73 -17.83
CA ALA A 131 -19.14 15.64 -18.06
C ALA A 131 -19.25 15.91 -19.56
N ARG A 132 -20.15 15.22 -20.25
CA ARG A 132 -20.40 15.44 -21.68
C ARG A 132 -21.23 16.69 -21.92
N SER A 133 -21.95 17.15 -20.90
CA SER A 133 -22.73 18.36 -20.99
C SER A 133 -21.83 19.60 -21.10
N LEU A 134 -22.22 20.56 -21.96
CA LEU A 134 -21.39 21.73 -22.30
C LEU A 134 -21.57 22.88 -21.30
N GLY A 135 -20.45 23.49 -20.88
CA GLY A 135 -20.46 24.68 -20.01
C GLY A 135 -20.37 24.34 -18.52
N ALA A 136 -20.80 25.28 -17.67
CA ALA A 136 -20.83 25.12 -16.21
C ALA A 136 -22.23 24.69 -15.76
N PHE A 137 -22.34 23.50 -15.16
CA PHE A 137 -23.62 22.96 -14.67
C PHE A 137 -23.84 23.34 -13.21
N PRO A 138 -25.02 23.89 -12.84
CA PRO A 138 -25.32 24.38 -11.49
C PRO A 138 -25.68 23.23 -10.53
N LYS A 139 -24.72 22.32 -10.36
CA LYS A 139 -24.78 21.12 -9.54
C LYS A 139 -23.43 21.01 -8.85
N ARG A 140 -23.40 20.43 -7.64
CA ARG A 140 -22.22 20.56 -6.79
C ARG A 140 -20.97 19.92 -7.39
N GLY A 141 -21.15 18.85 -8.17
CA GLY A 141 -20.05 18.06 -8.72
C GLY A 141 -19.73 16.88 -7.82
N VAL A 142 -18.44 16.54 -7.69
CA VAL A 142 -17.98 15.38 -6.93
C VAL A 142 -17.02 15.82 -5.84
N LEU A 143 -17.21 15.28 -4.63
CA LEU A 143 -16.27 15.33 -3.52
C LEU A 143 -15.94 13.91 -3.08
N LEU A 144 -14.66 13.61 -3.14
CA LEU A 144 -14.09 12.35 -2.72
C LEU A 144 -13.10 12.60 -1.60
N HIS A 145 -13.10 11.70 -0.63
CA HIS A 145 -12.08 11.62 0.39
C HIS A 145 -11.24 10.39 0.12
N TYR A 146 -9.95 10.59 -0.09
CA TYR A 146 -8.98 9.50 -0.13
C TYR A 146 -8.25 9.51 1.19
N LYS A 147 -8.06 8.33 1.73
CA LYS A 147 -7.36 8.20 2.99
C LYS A 147 -6.65 6.87 2.99
N SER A 148 -5.32 6.94 3.00
CA SER A 148 -4.51 5.95 3.69
C SER A 148 -4.84 6.10 5.17
N ASN A 149 -5.57 5.14 5.71
CA ASN A 149 -6.27 5.30 6.98
C ASN A 149 -5.32 5.69 8.12
N SER A 150 -5.52 6.89 8.66
CA SER A 150 -5.05 7.31 9.98
C SER A 150 -6.26 7.50 10.90
N ILE A 151 -6.75 6.38 11.43
CA ILE A 151 -6.78 6.08 12.87
C ILE A 151 -6.40 4.59 12.88
N LEU A 152 -5.11 4.30 13.10
CA LEU A 152 -4.50 2.97 12.91
C LEU A 152 -4.42 2.53 11.42
N TYR A 153 -3.36 3.00 10.75
CA TYR A 153 -2.70 2.54 9.51
C TYR A 153 -3.54 1.76 8.46
N ILE A 154 -3.80 2.31 7.26
CA ILE A 154 -4.22 1.52 6.08
C ILE A 154 -3.67 2.10 4.78
N CYS A 155 -2.46 1.67 4.46
CA CYS A 155 -2.26 0.98 3.21
C CYS A 155 -2.43 -0.51 3.53
N VAL A 156 -3.34 -1.26 2.87
CA VAL A 156 -3.46 -2.70 3.19
C VAL A 156 -2.16 -3.39 2.76
N GLY A 157 -1.34 -3.81 3.74
CA GLY A 157 -0.03 -4.41 3.53
C GLY A 157 1.13 -3.44 3.78
N CYS A 158 2.18 -3.95 4.43
CA CYS A 158 3.37 -3.21 4.82
C CYS A 158 4.15 -2.70 3.61
N VAL A 159 4.84 -1.55 3.74
CA VAL A 159 5.71 -1.04 2.67
C VAL A 159 6.78 -2.07 2.33
N THR A 160 6.94 -2.34 1.03
CA THR A 160 7.96 -3.26 0.56
C THR A 160 9.35 -2.70 0.83
N LEU A 161 10.09 -3.33 1.75
CA LEU A 161 11.44 -2.94 2.08
C LEU A 161 12.39 -3.20 0.89
N SER A 162 13.38 -2.33 0.73
CA SER A 162 14.44 -2.55 -0.26
C SER A 162 15.33 -3.70 0.18
N PRO A 163 15.73 -4.61 -0.74
CA PRO A 163 16.70 -5.65 -0.40
C PRO A 163 18.02 -5.04 0.11
N PRO A 164 18.67 -5.63 1.13
CA PRO A 164 19.98 -5.19 1.59
C PRO A 164 21.07 -5.42 0.52
N SER A 165 22.20 -4.72 0.63
CA SER A 165 23.39 -5.01 -0.19
C SER A 165 23.82 -6.46 -0.01
N ASP A 166 24.18 -7.14 -1.10
CA ASP A 166 24.49 -8.58 -1.12
C ASP A 166 23.31 -9.49 -0.69
N GLY A 167 22.07 -9.01 -0.90
CA GLY A 167 20.85 -9.79 -0.74
C GLY A 167 19.80 -9.47 -1.81
N TYR A 168 18.74 -10.27 -1.82
CA TYR A 168 17.63 -10.16 -2.75
C TYR A 168 16.31 -10.50 -2.05
N ARG A 169 15.21 -9.96 -2.57
CA ARG A 169 13.86 -10.34 -2.16
C ARG A 169 13.43 -11.56 -2.98
N VAL A 170 13.00 -12.62 -2.30
CA VAL A 170 12.50 -13.85 -2.93
C VAL A 170 11.07 -13.66 -3.38
N TYR A 171 10.18 -13.28 -2.45
CA TYR A 171 8.79 -12.97 -2.72
C TYR A 171 8.27 -11.99 -1.67
N ARG A 172 7.15 -11.35 -1.98
CA ARG A 172 6.36 -10.55 -1.04
C ARG A 172 4.90 -10.62 -1.44
N ASP A 173 4.05 -10.70 -0.44
CA ASP A 173 2.59 -10.54 -0.54
C ASP A 173 2.12 -9.57 0.54
N GLY A 174 0.80 -9.41 0.69
CA GLY A 174 0.22 -8.46 1.65
C GLY A 174 0.46 -8.80 3.12
N GLU A 175 0.87 -10.02 3.46
CA GLU A 175 1.09 -10.52 4.82
C GLU A 175 2.55 -10.90 5.09
N LEU A 176 3.29 -11.38 4.08
CA LEU A 176 4.62 -11.96 4.23
C LEU A 176 5.61 -11.34 3.24
N ALA A 177 6.86 -11.18 3.67
CA ALA A 177 7.98 -10.88 2.79
C ALA A 177 9.20 -11.74 3.11
N HIS A 178 9.74 -12.41 2.10
CA HIS A 178 10.89 -13.29 2.24
C HIS A 178 12.12 -12.69 1.55
N TYR A 179 13.19 -12.50 2.31
CA TYR A 179 14.47 -11.98 1.85
C TYR A 179 15.58 -13.00 2.09
N MET A 180 16.58 -13.00 1.20
CA MET A 180 17.75 -13.87 1.33
C MET A 180 19.02 -13.11 1.02
N CYS A 181 20.10 -13.47 1.71
CA CYS A 181 21.44 -13.05 1.37
C CYS A 181 22.05 -13.94 0.26
N ASN A 182 22.96 -13.34 -0.51
CA ASN A 182 23.76 -14.03 -1.52
C ASN A 182 24.60 -15.16 -0.90
N ILE A 183 25.16 -16.02 -1.75
CA ILE A 183 26.00 -17.13 -1.30
C ILE A 183 27.19 -16.58 -0.49
N ASN A 184 27.44 -17.18 0.67
CA ASN A 184 28.45 -16.76 1.66
C ASN A 184 28.12 -15.46 2.42
N TYR A 185 26.86 -15.02 2.44
CA TYR A 185 26.42 -13.89 3.24
C TYR A 185 25.28 -14.29 4.17
N VAL A 186 25.19 -13.62 5.32
CA VAL A 186 24.13 -13.78 6.32
C VAL A 186 23.68 -12.42 6.83
N PHE A 187 22.44 -12.31 7.31
CA PHE A 187 21.94 -11.11 7.99
C PHE A 187 22.78 -10.84 9.25
N ALA A 188 23.26 -9.60 9.43
CA ALA A 188 24.25 -9.26 10.45
C ALA A 188 23.80 -9.52 11.90
N ASP A 189 22.49 -9.41 12.13
CA ASP A 189 21.83 -9.56 13.42
C ASP A 189 21.44 -11.01 13.74
N SER A 190 20.85 -11.74 12.78
CA SER A 190 20.38 -13.12 13.01
C SER A 190 21.41 -14.20 12.65
N GLN A 191 22.43 -13.86 11.86
CA GLN A 191 23.38 -14.81 11.25
C GLN A 191 22.69 -15.89 10.39
N GLN A 192 21.46 -15.65 9.96
CA GLN A 192 20.73 -16.52 9.05
C GLN A 192 20.85 -16.01 7.61
N ARG A 193 20.78 -16.91 6.63
CA ARG A 193 20.79 -16.54 5.20
C ARG A 193 19.42 -16.07 4.71
N ALA A 194 18.34 -16.50 5.36
CA ALA A 194 16.96 -16.17 5.01
C ALA A 194 16.30 -15.38 6.14
N ARG A 195 15.38 -14.48 5.78
CA ARG A 195 14.55 -13.71 6.71
C ARG A 195 13.13 -13.62 6.18
N LEU A 196 12.19 -14.10 6.99
CA LEU A 196 10.76 -13.99 6.72
C LEU A 196 10.18 -12.92 7.65
N LEU A 197 9.64 -11.86 7.05
CA LEU A 197 8.94 -10.80 7.75
C LEU A 197 7.45 -11.03 7.66
N LYS A 198 6.75 -10.85 8.77
CA LYS A 198 5.29 -10.85 8.84
C LYS A 198 4.79 -9.43 9.03
N CYS A 199 3.86 -9.03 8.18
CA CYS A 199 3.14 -7.79 8.29
C CYS A 199 1.99 -7.99 9.28
N TYR A 200 1.98 -7.21 10.36
CA TYR A 200 0.86 -7.21 11.29
C TYR A 200 -0.22 -6.22 10.85
N ASP A 201 -1.39 -6.30 11.50
CA ASP A 201 -2.56 -5.46 11.19
C ASP A 201 -2.29 -3.95 11.36
N ASP A 202 -1.21 -3.58 12.04
CA ASP A 202 -0.71 -2.21 12.16
C ASP A 202 0.18 -1.77 10.96
N ASN A 203 0.32 -2.62 9.94
CA ASN A 203 1.21 -2.45 8.79
C ASN A 203 2.68 -2.23 9.18
N ILE A 204 3.08 -2.77 10.34
CA ILE A 204 4.48 -2.81 10.77
C ILE A 204 5.00 -4.22 10.51
N TRP A 205 6.19 -4.28 9.90
CA TRP A 205 6.91 -5.55 9.83
C TRP A 205 7.31 -5.97 11.23
N ASN A 206 7.10 -7.23 11.57
CA ASN A 206 7.50 -7.82 12.84
C ASN A 206 9.00 -7.62 13.17
N ASP A 207 9.83 -7.38 12.15
CA ASP A 207 11.26 -7.21 12.25
C ASP A 207 11.78 -6.29 11.12
N THR A 208 13.05 -5.89 11.20
CA THR A 208 13.74 -5.02 10.24
C THR A 208 14.63 -5.82 9.29
N LEU A 209 15.13 -5.21 8.23
CA LEU A 209 16.16 -5.80 7.37
C LEU A 209 17.54 -5.26 7.72
N SER A 210 18.38 -6.10 8.33
CA SER A 210 19.78 -5.78 8.55
C SER A 210 20.60 -5.98 7.26
N PRO A 211 21.79 -5.37 7.14
CA PRO A 211 22.70 -5.62 6.02
C PRO A 211 23.17 -7.08 5.98
N CYS A 212 23.34 -7.63 4.78
CA CYS A 212 24.02 -8.90 4.61
C CYS A 212 25.54 -8.71 4.79
N ILE A 213 26.15 -9.49 5.67
CA ILE A 213 27.59 -9.51 5.90
C ILE A 213 28.18 -10.82 5.43
N LYS A 214 29.42 -10.78 4.95
CA LYS A 214 30.13 -11.98 4.51
C LYS A 214 30.30 -12.93 5.70
N TYR A 215 29.80 -14.15 5.54
CA TYR A 215 30.06 -15.25 6.43
C TYR A 215 31.52 -15.66 6.28
N LEU A 216 32.38 -15.06 7.11
CA LEU A 216 33.76 -15.50 7.25
C LEU A 216 33.74 -16.83 8.00
N ARG A 217 33.85 -17.94 7.25
CA ARG A 217 34.35 -19.19 7.82
C ARG A 217 35.75 -18.89 8.36
N ALA A 218 35.86 -18.59 9.65
CA ALA A 218 37.11 -18.75 10.35
C ALA A 218 37.36 -20.26 10.46
N CYS A 219 37.87 -20.88 9.39
CA CYS A 219 38.64 -22.10 9.53
C CYS A 219 39.91 -21.71 10.29
N GLY A 220 39.81 -21.61 11.61
CA GLY A 220 41.00 -21.58 12.46
C GLY A 220 41.80 -22.83 12.14
N ALA A 221 43.08 -22.67 11.82
CA ALA A 221 43.94 -23.74 11.36
C ALA A 221 43.76 -25.02 12.20
N CYS A 222 43.16 -26.06 11.61
CA CYS A 222 43.08 -27.36 12.24
C CYS A 222 44.51 -27.88 12.40
N ARG A 223 45.07 -27.85 13.62
CA ARG A 223 46.22 -28.68 13.93
C ARG A 223 45.72 -30.11 14.06
N VAL A 224 45.90 -30.87 12.99
CA VAL A 224 45.72 -32.33 13.00
C VAL A 224 46.87 -32.90 13.85
N THR A 225 46.59 -33.30 15.09
CA THR A 225 47.49 -34.20 15.80
C THR A 225 47.19 -35.63 15.36
N PRO A 226 48.19 -36.41 14.91
CA PRO A 226 47.97 -37.78 14.47
C PRO A 226 47.82 -38.71 15.69
N GLY A 227 46.75 -39.51 15.70
CA GLY A 227 46.43 -40.54 16.70
C GLY A 227 45.37 -40.04 17.72
N GLN A 228 44.33 -40.79 18.10
CA GLN A 228 44.18 -42.24 18.08
C GLN A 228 42.76 -42.66 18.55
N VAL A 229 41.74 -42.75 17.68
CA VAL A 229 40.57 -43.65 17.86
C VAL A 229 39.81 -43.80 16.51
N PRO A 230 39.40 -45.00 16.05
CA PRO A 230 38.55 -45.14 14.88
C PRO A 230 37.07 -44.89 15.25
N GLY A 231 36.39 -44.00 14.53
CA GLY A 231 34.92 -44.01 14.44
C GLY A 231 34.14 -42.79 14.95
N VAL A 232 34.79 -41.71 15.41
CA VAL A 232 34.07 -40.50 15.86
C VAL A 232 34.64 -39.26 15.17
N LYS A 233 33.84 -38.55 14.38
CA LYS A 233 34.18 -37.24 13.78
C LYS A 233 33.65 -36.10 14.66
N ASP A 234 34.06 -36.06 15.92
CA ASP A 234 33.77 -34.90 16.78
C ASP A 234 35.00 -33.99 16.81
N THR A 235 34.84 -32.82 16.20
CA THR A 235 35.88 -31.79 16.18
C THR A 235 35.67 -30.91 17.41
N PHE A 236 36.44 -31.13 18.47
CA PHE A 236 36.44 -30.26 19.65
C PHE A 236 37.45 -29.12 19.47
N CYS A 237 36.97 -27.88 19.48
CA CYS A 237 37.81 -26.69 19.55
C CYS A 237 37.97 -26.28 21.03
N THR A 238 39.20 -26.29 21.56
CA THR A 238 39.51 -25.76 22.90
C THR A 238 40.47 -24.58 22.78
N GLY A 239 40.04 -23.39 23.21
CA GLY A 239 40.86 -22.18 23.26
C GLY A 239 40.08 -20.98 23.82
N PRO A 240 40.73 -20.06 24.58
CA PRO A 240 40.04 -18.99 25.27
C PRO A 240 39.69 -17.85 24.29
N GLY A 241 38.39 -17.70 24.02
CA GLY A 241 37.84 -16.72 23.08
C GLY A 241 36.64 -17.24 22.28
N THR A 242 35.90 -18.19 22.84
CA THR A 242 34.90 -19.00 22.15
C THR A 242 33.68 -18.18 21.73
N LEU A 243 33.45 -18.04 20.42
CA LEU A 243 32.10 -17.94 19.86
C LEU A 243 31.76 -19.30 19.25
N CYS A 244 30.99 -20.09 19.99
CA CYS A 244 30.26 -21.22 19.44
C CYS A 244 28.96 -20.68 18.84
N ALA A 245 28.75 -20.89 17.54
CA ALA A 245 27.41 -20.93 17.00
C ALA A 245 27.19 -22.34 16.45
N LEU A 246 26.17 -23.01 16.97
CA LEU A 246 25.71 -24.31 16.52
C LEU A 246 25.45 -24.29 15.01
N ALA A 247 25.67 -25.46 14.40
CA ALA A 247 25.26 -25.75 13.05
C ALA A 247 23.78 -25.37 12.82
N ALA A 248 23.51 -24.51 11.84
CA ALA A 248 22.28 -24.62 11.07
C ALA A 248 22.49 -25.74 10.06
N THR A 249 22.13 -26.96 10.46
CA THR A 249 21.91 -28.06 9.52
C THR A 249 20.68 -27.73 8.66
N VAL A 250 20.93 -27.57 7.36
CA VAL A 250 20.13 -28.04 6.21
C VAL A 250 18.61 -28.07 6.36
N ASP A 251 17.93 -27.28 5.51
CA ASP A 251 16.91 -27.83 4.59
C ASP A 251 17.05 -27.12 3.23
N ASP A 252 17.96 -27.65 2.41
CA ASP A 252 17.81 -27.67 0.96
C ASP A 252 16.75 -28.75 0.66
N ASP A 253 15.45 -28.44 0.80
CA ASP A 253 14.35 -29.15 0.12
C ASP A 253 12.99 -28.55 0.52
N LEU A 254 12.53 -27.58 -0.28
CA LEU A 254 11.09 -27.35 -0.47
C LEU A 254 10.90 -27.06 -1.97
N GLN A 255 10.73 -28.14 -2.72
CA GLN A 255 10.16 -28.14 -4.06
C GLN A 255 8.80 -27.40 -4.04
N PRO A 256 8.42 -26.73 -5.13
CA PRO A 256 7.07 -26.21 -5.28
C PRO A 256 6.10 -27.39 -5.35
N ALA A 257 5.10 -27.42 -4.46
CA ALA A 257 4.00 -28.34 -4.55
C ALA A 257 3.27 -28.14 -5.89
N GLU A 258 3.21 -29.21 -6.69
CA GLU A 258 2.32 -29.32 -7.85
C GLU A 258 0.87 -29.14 -7.39
N PHE A 259 0.17 -28.19 -8.00
CA PHE A 259 -1.28 -28.09 -7.94
C PHE A 259 -1.88 -29.13 -8.90
N GLN A 260 -2.58 -30.12 -8.35
CA GLN A 260 -3.66 -30.85 -9.01
C GLN A 260 -5.00 -30.22 -8.63
#